data_AF-A0A819Y120-F1
#
_entry.id   AF-A0A819Y120-F1
#
_cell.length_a   1.000
_cell.length_b   1.000
_cell.length_c   1.000
_cell.angle_alpha   90.00
_cell.angle_beta   90.00
_cell.angle_gamma   90.00
#
_symmetry.space_group_name_H-M   'P 1'
#
loop_
_entity.id
_entity.type
_entity.pdbx_description
1 polymer ?
#
loop_
_entity_poly.entity_id
_entity_poly.type
_entity_poly.pdbx_seq_one_letter_code
_entity_poly.pdbx_strand_id
1 'polypeptide(L)' 'IYSTSLDDYVNTPDPTYTWKHLITSQQWFNNSFSSRSIWWHYMIITVPNILRRSNNAFMLIVGGNNNEP' A
#
# COMPACT_ATOMS: atom_id res chain seq x y z
N ILE A 1 12.02 10.36 -22.50
CA ILE A 1 11.48 9.52 -21.42
C ILE A 1 10.83 8.34 -22.12
N TYR A 2 11.36 7.13 -21.94
CA TYR A 2 10.83 5.94 -22.62
C TYR A 2 9.87 5.22 -21.66
N SER A 3 8.65 4.93 -22.12
CA SER A 3 7.77 3.99 -21.41
C SER A 3 8.11 2.57 -21.85
N THR A 4 8.03 1.65 -20.90
CA THR A 4 8.12 0.22 -21.15
C THR A 4 6.72 -0.35 -21.38
N SER A 5 6.65 -1.54 -21.97
CA SER A 5 5.38 -2.28 -22.05
C SER A 5 4.77 -2.58 -20.68
N LEU A 6 5.59 -2.64 -19.62
CA LEU A 6 5.12 -2.76 -18.24
C LEU A 6 4.46 -1.46 -17.75
N ASP A 7 5.04 -0.30 -18.08
CA ASP A 7 4.44 0.99 -17.73
C ASP A 7 3.07 1.15 -18.40
N ASP A 8 2.93 0.77 -19.67
CA ASP A 8 1.64 0.82 -20.39
C ASP A 8 0.60 -0.10 -19.74
N TYR A 9 1.01 -1.31 -19.32
CA TYR A 9 0.15 -2.25 -18.60
C TYR A 9 -0.30 -1.71 -17.24
N VAL A 10 0.64 -1.20 -16.43
CA VAL A 10 0.35 -0.64 -15.09
C VAL A 10 -0.56 0.58 -15.18
N ASN A 11 -0.42 1.39 -16.23
CA ASN A 11 -1.25 2.58 -16.46
C ASN A 11 -2.60 2.27 -17.12
N THR A 12 -2.84 1.03 -17.55
CA THR A 12 -4.14 0.64 -18.10
C THR A 12 -5.18 0.65 -16.98
N PRO A 13 -6.30 1.38 -17.10
CA PRO A 13 -7.34 1.39 -16.07
C PRO A 13 -7.90 -0.02 -15.84
N ASP A 14 -7.80 -0.53 -14.61
CA ASP A 14 -8.39 -1.81 -14.24
C ASP A 14 -9.92 -1.63 -14.09
N PRO A 15 -10.75 -2.36 -14.87
CA PRO A 15 -12.20 -2.23 -14.84
C PRO A 15 -12.85 -2.91 -13.62
N THR A 16 -12.06 -3.44 -12.70
CA THR A 16 -12.48 -4.24 -11.55
C THR A 16 -12.01 -3.61 -10.24
N TYR A 17 -10.84 -2.97 -10.22
CA TYR A 17 -10.18 -2.54 -9.00
C TYR A 17 -9.54 -1.14 -9.13
N THR A 18 -9.58 -0.36 -8.05
CA THR A 18 -8.82 0.89 -7.91
C THR A 18 -7.87 0.80 -6.71
N TRP A 19 -6.64 1.30 -6.85
CA TRP A 19 -5.60 1.31 -5.80
C TRP A 19 -5.18 2.72 -5.38
N LYS A 20 -4.71 2.88 -4.13
CA LYS A 20 -4.23 4.16 -3.58
C LYS A 20 -3.00 3.99 -2.66
N HIS A 21 -1.95 4.74 -3.03
CA HIS A 21 -0.87 5.43 -2.30
C HIS A 21 -0.13 4.81 -1.10
N LEU A 22 1.17 5.13 -1.02
CA LEU A 22 2.04 4.88 0.13
C LEU A 22 1.53 5.60 1.38
N ILE A 23 1.66 4.93 2.52
CA ILE A 23 1.33 5.51 3.82
C ILE A 23 2.53 5.39 4.76
N THR A 24 2.72 6.42 5.58
CA THR A 24 3.70 6.43 6.66
C THR A 24 3.07 5.83 7.91
N SER A 25 3.85 5.08 8.69
CA SER A 25 3.36 4.49 9.93
C SER A 25 2.98 5.54 10.97
N GLN A 26 2.13 5.16 11.90
CA GLN A 26 2.13 5.80 13.21
C GLN A 26 3.46 5.49 13.90
N GLN A 27 4.06 6.48 14.57
CA GLN A 27 5.37 6.31 15.21
C GLN A 27 5.32 5.18 16.26
N TRP A 28 6.17 4.16 16.08
CA TRP A 28 6.34 3.08 17.04
C TRP A 28 7.49 3.39 17.99
N PHE A 29 7.15 3.67 19.25
CA PHE A 29 8.08 4.11 20.30
C PHE A 29 8.83 5.40 19.93
N ASN A 30 9.49 6.02 20.91
CA ASN A 30 10.33 7.18 20.62
C ASN A 30 11.76 6.73 20.24
N ASN A 31 12.58 7.69 19.80
CA ASN A 31 13.94 7.42 19.34
C ASN A 31 14.89 6.92 20.45
N SER A 32 14.50 6.95 21.73
CA SER A 32 15.32 6.38 22.81
C SER A 32 15.21 4.87 22.92
N PHE A 33 14.19 4.26 22.31
CA PHE A 33 13.96 2.81 22.34
C PHE A 33 14.07 2.15 20.97
N SER A 34 13.82 2.90 19.89
CA SER A 34 13.97 2.41 18.53
C SER A 34 14.62 3.48 17.66
N SER A 35 15.77 3.16 17.07
CA SER A 35 16.42 4.01 16.07
C SER A 35 15.63 4.11 14.76
N ARG A 36 14.59 3.28 14.59
CA ARG A 36 13.68 3.25 13.44
C ARG A 36 12.23 3.29 13.93
N SER A 37 11.85 4.42 14.54
CA SER A 37 10.52 4.61 15.12
C SER A 37 9.44 4.95 14.07
N ILE A 38 9.83 5.40 12.87
CA ILE A 38 8.95 5.68 11.74
C ILE A 38 9.20 4.63 10.65
N TRP A 39 8.12 4.00 10.17
CA TRP A 39 8.17 2.95 9.14
C TRP A 39 7.42 3.40 7.89
N TRP A 40 7.90 2.96 6.73
CA TRP A 40 7.17 3.10 5.47
C TRP A 40 6.41 1.81 5.18
N HIS A 41 5.18 1.94 4.71
CA HIS A 41 4.36 0.80 4.36
C HIS A 41 3.81 0.92 2.94
N TYR A 42 3.87 -0.18 2.21
CA TYR A 42 3.06 -0.38 1.02
C TYR A 42 1.66 -0.81 1.46
N MET A 43 0.67 0.03 1.16
CA MET A 43 -0.73 -0.32 1.32
C MET A 43 -1.36 -0.44 -0.06
N ILE A 44 -2.02 -1.56 -0.30
CA ILE A 44 -2.83 -1.77 -1.49
C ILE A 44 -4.29 -1.81 -1.03
N ILE A 45 -5.05 -0.82 -1.46
CA ILE A 45 -6.49 -0.78 -1.28
C ILE A 45 -7.11 -1.29 -2.56
N THR A 46 -8.05 -2.22 -2.47
CA THR A 46 -8.71 -2.82 -3.64
C THR A 46 -10.20 -2.74 -3.42
N VAL A 47 -10.87 -1.79 -4.11
CA VAL A 47 -12.33 -1.62 -4.02
C VAL A 47 -12.97 -2.18 -5.29
N PRO A 48 -13.81 -3.22 -5.19
CA PRO A 48 -14.54 -3.72 -6.35
C PRO A 48 -15.68 -2.78 -6.73
N ASN A 49 -15.97 -2.71 -8.03
CA ASN A 49 -17.01 -1.82 -8.58
C ASN A 49 -18.44 -2.13 -8.08
N ILE A 50 -18.69 -3.36 -7.63
CA ILE A 50 -19.99 -3.76 -7.06
C ILE A 50 -19.74 -4.34 -5.66
N LEU A 51 -20.14 -3.57 -4.65
CA LEU A 51 -20.04 -3.99 -3.25
C LEU A 51 -21.29 -4.79 -2.85
N ARG A 52 -21.13 -6.10 -2.62
CA ARG A 52 -22.20 -6.94 -2.05
C ARG A 52 -22.39 -6.73 -0.54
N ARG A 53 -21.35 -6.26 0.15
CA ARG A 53 -21.35 -5.94 1.59
C ARG A 53 -20.54 -4.67 1.80
N SER A 54 -21.21 -3.52 1.89
CA SER A 54 -20.56 -2.21 1.96
C SER A 54 -19.87 -1.92 3.30
N ASN A 55 -20.21 -2.66 4.35
CA ASN A 55 -19.76 -2.38 5.72
C ASN A 55 -18.70 -3.37 6.22
N ASN A 56 -18.14 -4.18 5.32
CA ASN A 56 -17.11 -5.16 5.65
C ASN A 56 -15.89 -4.94 4.75
N ALA A 57 -14.71 -5.08 5.34
CA ALA A 57 -13.45 -5.11 4.63
C ALA A 57 -12.60 -6.27 5.14
N PHE A 58 -11.69 -6.75 4.31
CA PHE A 58 -10.66 -7.70 4.67
C PHE A 58 -9.32 -6.98 4.63
N MET A 59 -8.54 -7.11 5.71
CA MET A 59 -7.17 -6.60 5.78
C MET A 59 -6.23 -7.78 5.93
N LEU A 60 -5.28 -7.90 5.01
CA LEU A 60 -4.17 -8.83 5.09
C LEU A 60 -2.91 -8.05 5.42
N ILE A 61 -2.33 -8.33 6.59
CA ILE A 61 -1.01 -7.84 6.97
C ILE A 61 -0.02 -8.96 6.66
N VAL A 62 0.94 -8.67 5.80
CA VAL A 62 2.04 -9.58 5.45
C VAL A 62 3.33 -9.17 6.17
N GLY A 63 4.36 -10.01 6.09
CA GLY A 63 5.67 -9.70 6.65
C GLY A 63 6.41 -8.61 5.87
N GLY A 64 7.42 -8.02 6.51
CA GLY A 64 8.29 -7.01 5.92
C GLY A 64 9.34 -6.57 6.94
N ASN A 65 10.24 -5.68 6.51
CA ASN A 65 11.20 -5.02 7.39
C ASN A 65 11.36 -3.56 6.95
N ASN A 66 11.93 -2.74 7.82
CA ASN A 66 12.20 -1.32 7.56
C ASN A 66 13.70 -1.08 7.47
N ASN A 67 14.42 -1.95 6.73
CA ASN A 67 15.87 -1.87 6.58
C ASN A 67 16.30 -1.00 5.39
N GLU A 68 15.38 -0.71 4.48
CA GLU A 68 15.62 0.18 3.35
C GLU A 68 15.89 1.62 3.86
N PRO A 69 16.85 2.33 3.26
CA PRO A 69 17.24 3.68 3.68
C PRO A 69 16.18 4.74 3.42
#